data_AF-A0A127T4J8-F1
#
_entry.id   AF-A0A127T4J8-F1
#
_cell.length_a   1.000
_cell.length_b   1.000
_cell.length_c   1.000
_cell.angle_alpha   90.00
_cell.angle_beta   90.00
_cell.angle_gamma   90.00
#
_symmetry.space_group_name_H-M   'P 1'
#
loop_
_entity.id
_entity.type
_entity.pdbx_description
1 polymer ?
#
loop_
_entity_poly.entity_id
_entity_poly.type
_entity_poly.pdbx_seq_one_letter_code
_entity_poly.pdbx_strand_id
1 'polypeptide(L)'
;MVARVYLRVSTDAQDLERQEAITTAAKAAGYYVAGIYREKASGARADRPELLRMIGDLQPGEVVIAEKIDRISRLPLPEAERLVASIQAKGARLAVPGVVDLSDLAAEAQGVAKIVLEAVQIMLFRLALQMARDDYEDRRERQRQGIELARQAGRYKGRY
;
A
#
# COMPACT_ATOMS: atom_id res chain seq x y z
N MET A 1 -4.25 2.83 -19.03
CA MET A 1 -3.63 3.71 -18.00
C MET A 1 -2.23 3.24 -17.70
N VAL A 2 -1.32 4.14 -17.29
CA VAL A 2 0.05 3.77 -16.91
C VAL A 2 0.11 3.53 -15.41
N ALA A 3 0.79 2.47 -14.98
CA ALA A 3 0.95 2.11 -13.58
C ALA A 3 2.42 1.89 -13.19
N ARG A 4 2.74 2.23 -11.94
CA ARG A 4 4.01 1.88 -11.28
C ARG A 4 3.72 0.94 -10.12
N VAL A 5 4.50 -0.13 -10.02
CA VAL A 5 4.31 -1.17 -9.01
C VAL A 5 5.36 -1.00 -7.91
N TYR A 6 4.91 -1.00 -6.65
CA TYR A 6 5.79 -1.01 -5.49
C TYR A 6 5.67 -2.32 -4.72
N LEU A 7 6.82 -2.95 -4.45
CA LEU A 7 6.99 -4.25 -3.80
C LEU A 7 7.98 -4.12 -2.64
N ARG A 8 7.75 -4.89 -1.57
CA ARG A 8 8.73 -5.03 -0.48
C ARG A 8 9.14 -6.49 -0.31
N VAL A 9 10.42 -6.75 -0.52
CA VAL A 9 11.01 -8.08 -0.76
C VAL A 9 11.89 -8.51 0.41
N SER A 10 11.83 -9.78 0.80
CA SER A 10 12.59 -10.37 1.92
C SER A 10 13.53 -11.50 1.50
N THR A 11 13.26 -12.18 0.38
CA THR A 11 14.03 -13.32 -0.20
C THR A 11 13.69 -13.54 -1.68
N ASP A 12 14.71 -13.67 -2.53
CA ASP A 12 14.58 -13.52 -4.00
C ASP A 12 13.56 -14.46 -4.68
N ALA A 13 13.45 -15.73 -4.29
CA ALA A 13 12.58 -16.70 -4.99
C ALA A 13 11.08 -16.45 -4.77
N GLN A 14 10.64 -16.28 -3.51
CA GLN A 14 9.22 -16.01 -3.19
C GLN A 14 8.77 -14.60 -3.62
N ASP A 15 9.72 -13.69 -3.81
CA ASP A 15 9.43 -12.32 -4.25
C ASP A 15 9.22 -12.22 -5.76
N LEU A 16 9.85 -13.11 -6.55
CA LEU A 16 9.65 -13.19 -8.01
C LEU A 16 8.24 -13.64 -8.38
N GLU A 17 7.74 -14.73 -7.79
CA GLU A 17 6.37 -15.22 -8.04
C GLU A 17 5.31 -14.16 -7.68
N ARG A 18 5.51 -13.45 -6.56
CA ARG A 18 4.62 -12.37 -6.11
C ARG A 18 4.64 -11.18 -7.07
N GLN A 19 5.82 -10.80 -7.56
CA GLN A 19 5.92 -9.76 -8.58
C GLN A 19 5.15 -10.14 -9.85
N GLU A 20 5.34 -11.36 -10.34
CA GLU A 20 4.67 -11.84 -11.55
C GLU A 20 3.16 -11.83 -11.39
N ALA A 21 2.64 -12.28 -10.25
CA ALA A 21 1.21 -12.25 -9.94
C ALA A 21 0.63 -10.83 -10.02
N ILE A 22 1.28 -9.85 -9.38
CA ILE A 22 0.79 -8.45 -9.40
C ILE A 22 0.89 -7.85 -10.79
N THR A 23 2.01 -8.08 -11.47
CA THR A 23 2.22 -7.53 -12.83
C THR A 23 1.20 -8.11 -13.79
N THR A 24 0.88 -9.39 -13.66
CA THR A 24 -0.16 -10.07 -14.45
C THR A 24 -1.55 -9.52 -14.13
N ALA A 25 -1.88 -9.35 -12.85
CA ALA A 25 -3.15 -8.76 -12.42
C ALA A 25 -3.31 -7.30 -12.92
N ALA A 26 -2.25 -6.50 -12.82
CA ALA A 26 -2.23 -5.13 -13.33
C ALA A 26 -2.46 -5.08 -14.84
N LYS A 27 -1.78 -5.93 -15.60
CA LYS A 27 -1.98 -6.04 -17.05
C LYS A 27 -3.40 -6.51 -17.40
N ALA A 28 -3.92 -7.49 -16.67
CA ALA A 28 -5.30 -7.97 -16.85
C ALA A 28 -6.35 -6.89 -16.55
N ALA A 29 -6.05 -5.98 -15.63
CA ALA A 29 -6.87 -4.80 -15.34
C ALA A 29 -6.64 -3.62 -16.33
N GLY A 30 -5.87 -3.82 -17.41
CA GLY A 30 -5.67 -2.82 -18.46
C GLY A 30 -4.58 -1.77 -18.17
N TYR A 31 -3.71 -2.04 -17.19
CA TYR A 31 -2.58 -1.16 -16.88
C TYR A 31 -1.33 -1.52 -17.68
N TYR A 32 -0.66 -0.50 -18.21
CA TYR A 32 0.72 -0.60 -18.69
C TYR A 32 1.67 -0.36 -17.52
N VAL A 33 2.42 -1.40 -17.10
CA VAL A 33 3.36 -1.29 -15.98
C VAL A 33 4.66 -0.63 -16.47
N ALA A 34 4.84 0.65 -16.16
CA ALA A 34 6.00 1.45 -16.57
C ALA A 34 7.24 1.26 -15.68
N GLY A 35 7.07 0.74 -14.47
CA GLY A 35 8.19 0.51 -13.55
C GLY A 35 7.81 -0.36 -12.36
N ILE A 36 8.79 -1.11 -11.87
CA ILE A 36 8.66 -1.95 -10.67
C ILE A 36 9.76 -1.53 -9.68
N TYR A 37 9.35 -1.17 -8.47
CA TYR A 37 10.20 -0.66 -7.41
C TYR A 37 10.22 -1.67 -6.27
N ARG A 38 11.42 -2.15 -5.90
CA ARG A 38 11.61 -3.24 -4.95
C ARG A 38 12.36 -2.75 -3.72
N GLU A 39 11.65 -2.67 -2.60
CA GLU A 39 12.24 -2.26 -1.32
C GLU A 39 12.69 -3.47 -0.50
N LYS A 40 13.96 -3.50 -0.06
CA LYS A 40 14.47 -4.62 0.72
C LYS A 40 13.98 -4.53 2.16
N ALA A 41 13.31 -5.58 2.62
CA ALA A 41 12.69 -5.66 3.94
C ALA A 41 13.68 -5.95 5.08
N SER A 42 14.87 -5.35 5.10
CA SER A 42 15.78 -5.50 6.25
C SER A 42 15.37 -4.57 7.39
N GLY A 43 14.61 -5.09 8.35
CA GLY A 43 14.22 -4.37 9.57
C GLY A 43 13.30 -3.16 9.35
N ALA A 44 12.97 -2.47 10.44
CA ALA A 44 12.16 -1.26 10.48
C ALA A 44 12.91 -0.02 9.94
N ARG A 45 13.68 -0.19 8.86
CA ARG A 45 14.35 0.92 8.18
C ARG A 45 13.30 1.88 7.64
N ALA A 46 13.37 3.12 8.10
CA ALA A 46 12.40 4.19 7.89
C ALA A 46 12.63 4.95 6.57
N ASP A 47 13.81 4.81 5.98
CA ASP A 47 14.33 5.61 4.88
C ASP A 47 13.69 5.31 3.51
N ARG A 48 13.08 4.13 3.32
CA ARG A 48 12.27 3.72 2.14
C ARG A 48 12.69 4.37 0.80
N PRO A 49 13.97 4.27 0.39
CA PRO A 49 14.49 5.01 -0.76
C PRO A 49 13.79 4.66 -2.07
N GLU A 50 13.39 3.41 -2.27
CA GLU A 50 12.74 2.99 -3.52
C GLU A 50 11.31 3.50 -3.63
N LEU A 51 10.63 3.67 -2.49
CA LEU A 51 9.32 4.32 -2.45
C LEU A 51 9.42 5.79 -2.84
N LEU A 52 10.41 6.50 -2.28
CA LEU A 52 10.66 7.91 -2.61
C LEU A 52 11.06 8.09 -4.08
N ARG A 53 11.89 7.18 -4.61
CA ARG A 53 12.25 7.15 -6.03
C ARG A 53 11.02 6.99 -6.91
N MET A 54 10.14 6.04 -6.58
CA MET A 54 8.87 5.86 -7.31
C MET A 54 8.04 7.14 -7.32
N ILE A 55 7.86 7.78 -6.16
CA ILE A 55 7.09 9.04 -6.06
C ILE A 55 7.74 10.15 -6.88
N GLY A 56 9.08 10.20 -6.92
CA GLY A 56 9.83 11.12 -7.75
C GLY A 56 9.55 10.94 -9.24
N ASP A 57 9.49 9.70 -9.70
CA ASP A 57 9.27 9.34 -11.10
C ASP A 57 7.81 9.47 -11.55
N LEU A 58 6.85 9.58 -10.62
CA LEU A 58 5.42 9.65 -10.93
C LEU A 58 5.09 10.84 -11.84
N GLN A 59 4.32 10.53 -12.89
CA GLN A 59 3.74 11.51 -13.80
C GLN A 59 2.23 11.69 -13.52
N PRO A 60 1.66 12.86 -13.87
CA PRO A 60 0.23 13.08 -13.78
C PRO A 60 -0.57 12.01 -14.55
N GLY A 61 -1.63 11.49 -13.94
CA GLY A 61 -2.48 10.44 -14.53
C GLY A 61 -1.93 9.02 -14.39
N GLU A 62 -0.75 8.82 -13.79
CA GLU A 62 -0.25 7.49 -13.46
C GLU A 62 -0.91 6.92 -12.19
N VAL A 63 -0.92 5.59 -12.10
CA VAL A 63 -1.48 4.84 -10.97
C VAL A 63 -0.39 4.11 -10.21
N VAL A 64 -0.35 4.26 -8.90
CA VAL A 64 0.49 3.45 -8.01
C VAL A 64 -0.27 2.19 -7.64
N ILE A 65 0.31 1.03 -7.96
CA ILE A 65 -0.19 -0.28 -7.55
C ILE A 65 0.72 -0.81 -6.45
N ALA A 66 0.20 -0.88 -5.23
CA ALA A 66 0.88 -1.55 -4.12
C ALA A 66 0.31 -2.96 -3.95
N GLU A 67 1.18 -3.95 -3.70
CA GLU A 67 0.78 -5.36 -3.52
C GLU A 67 -0.35 -5.54 -2.51
N LYS A 68 -0.26 -4.84 -1.37
CA LYS A 68 -1.23 -4.89 -0.30
C LYS A 68 -1.20 -3.57 0.47
N ILE A 69 -2.39 -3.12 0.85
CA ILE A 69 -2.54 -2.02 1.82
C ILE A 69 -1.80 -2.32 3.13
N ASP A 70 -1.56 -3.59 3.47
CA ASP A 70 -0.86 -4.05 4.69
C ASP A 70 0.55 -3.48 4.88
N ARG A 71 1.18 -2.96 3.82
CA ARG A 71 2.52 -2.37 3.90
C ARG A 71 2.51 -0.85 4.04
N ILE A 72 1.43 -0.21 3.58
CA ILE A 72 1.10 1.17 3.95
C ILE A 72 0.55 1.17 5.37
N SER A 73 -0.28 0.20 5.77
CA SER A 73 -0.90 0.15 7.09
C SER A 73 0.05 -0.17 8.24
N ARG A 74 1.23 -0.74 7.95
CA ARG A 74 2.32 -0.82 8.93
C ARG A 74 2.92 0.55 9.29
N LEU A 75 2.76 1.56 8.41
CA LEU A 75 3.13 2.92 8.76
C LEU A 75 2.20 3.43 9.86
N PRO A 76 2.68 4.34 10.72
CA PRO A 76 1.80 5.21 11.47
C PRO A 76 0.83 5.92 10.51
N LEU A 77 -0.44 6.09 10.92
CA LEU A 77 -1.47 6.75 10.11
C LEU A 77 -1.00 8.10 9.53
N PRO A 78 -0.30 8.99 10.28
CA PRO A 78 0.20 10.25 9.73
C PRO A 78 1.24 10.10 8.60
N GLU A 79 1.99 9.00 8.58
CA GLU A 79 2.96 8.71 7.51
C GLU A 79 2.25 8.14 6.28
N ALA A 80 1.23 7.30 6.47
CA ALA A 80 0.40 6.81 5.38
C ALA A 80 -0.37 7.96 4.69
N GLU A 81 -0.93 8.90 5.45
CA GLU A 81 -1.57 10.09 4.90
C GLU A 81 -0.59 10.96 4.11
N ARG A 82 0.62 11.20 4.63
CA ARG A 82 1.67 11.93 3.91
C ARG A 82 2.06 11.25 2.60
N LEU A 83 2.14 9.92 2.58
CA LEU A 83 2.40 9.16 1.36
C LEU A 83 1.30 9.38 0.31
N VAL A 84 0.03 9.26 0.70
CA VAL A 84 -1.10 9.49 -0.21
C VAL A 84 -1.09 10.93 -0.73
N ALA A 85 -0.88 11.91 0.14
CA ALA A 85 -0.79 13.31 -0.24
C ALA A 85 0.36 13.57 -1.23
N SER A 86 1.51 12.90 -1.05
CA SER A 86 2.66 13.03 -1.96
C SER A 86 2.37 12.47 -3.35
N ILE A 87 1.62 11.36 -3.44
CA ILE A 87 1.18 10.77 -4.71
C ILE A 87 0.17 11.68 -5.40
N GLN A 88 -0.81 12.20 -4.66
CA GLN A 88 -1.82 13.12 -5.18
C GLN A 88 -1.20 14.46 -5.64
N ALA A 89 -0.20 14.98 -4.94
CA ALA A 89 0.53 16.19 -5.33
C ALA A 89 1.26 16.04 -6.68
N LYS A 90 1.58 14.81 -7.10
CA LYS A 90 2.12 14.50 -8.42
C LYS A 90 1.05 14.36 -9.51
N GLY A 91 -0.23 14.50 -9.16
CA GLY A 91 -1.36 14.22 -10.04
C GLY A 91 -1.55 12.73 -10.33
N ALA A 92 -0.92 11.87 -9.54
CA ALA A 92 -1.05 10.42 -9.63
C ALA A 92 -2.11 9.90 -8.66
N ARG A 93 -2.58 8.67 -8.89
CA ARG A 93 -3.61 8.02 -8.07
C ARG A 93 -3.05 6.79 -7.37
N LEU A 94 -3.52 6.50 -6.17
CA LEU A 94 -3.19 5.26 -5.47
C LEU A 94 -4.35 4.26 -5.65
N ALA A 95 -4.11 3.15 -6.35
CA ALA A 95 -5.08 2.08 -6.45
C ALA A 95 -4.95 1.16 -5.24
N VAL A 96 -6.02 1.09 -4.44
CA VAL A 96 -6.09 0.23 -3.25
C VAL A 96 -7.19 -0.81 -3.49
N PRO A 97 -6.88 -2.12 -3.47
CA PRO A 97 -7.88 -3.15 -3.59
C PRO A 97 -8.98 -3.02 -2.52
N GLY A 98 -10.25 -3.04 -2.94
CA GLY A 98 -11.40 -2.94 -2.06
C GLY A 98 -11.82 -1.51 -1.68
N VAL A 99 -11.11 -0.48 -2.13
CA VAL A 99 -11.50 0.93 -1.95
C VAL A 99 -12.12 1.43 -3.25
N VAL A 100 -13.27 2.09 -3.14
CA VAL A 100 -13.93 2.72 -4.29
C VAL A 100 -13.10 3.92 -4.73
N ASP A 101 -12.81 4.00 -6.03
CA ASP A 101 -12.14 5.14 -6.64
C ASP A 101 -13.20 6.07 -7.28
N LEU A 102 -13.39 7.25 -6.69
CA LEU A 102 -14.29 8.30 -7.17
C LEU A 102 -13.54 9.34 -8.02
N SER A 103 -12.25 9.13 -8.33
CA SER A 103 -11.42 10.14 -9.00
C SER A 103 -11.93 10.54 -10.38
N ASP A 104 -12.49 9.59 -11.14
CA ASP A 104 -13.06 9.88 -12.47
C ASP A 104 -14.37 10.68 -12.35
N LEU A 105 -15.24 10.30 -11.40
CA LEU A 105 -16.47 11.05 -11.11
C LEU A 105 -16.16 12.47 -10.61
N ALA A 106 -15.12 12.62 -9.79
CA ALA A 106 -14.66 13.93 -9.30
C ALA A 106 -14.07 14.80 -10.42
N ALA A 107 -13.41 14.19 -11.42
CA ALA A 107 -12.84 14.90 -12.56
C ALA A 107 -13.91 15.50 -13.48
N GLU A 108 -15.07 14.84 -13.60
CA GLU A 108 -16.21 15.31 -14.39
C GLU A 108 -17.09 16.32 -13.64
N ALA A 109 -17.00 16.36 -12.31
CA ALA A 109 -17.78 17.26 -11.47
C ALA A 109 -17.25 18.70 -11.46
N GLN A 110 -18.14 19.66 -11.14
CA GLN A 110 -17.80 21.07 -11.01
C GLN A 110 -18.37 21.69 -9.72
N GLY A 111 -17.78 22.81 -9.30
CA GLY A 111 -18.22 23.57 -8.13
C GLY A 111 -18.20 22.74 -6.84
N VAL A 112 -19.26 22.86 -6.04
CA VAL A 112 -19.39 22.19 -4.74
C VAL A 112 -19.33 20.66 -4.87
N ALA A 113 -19.89 20.10 -5.95
CA ALA A 113 -19.92 18.65 -6.14
C ALA A 113 -18.50 18.06 -6.23
N LYS A 114 -17.59 18.73 -6.95
CA LYS A 114 -16.19 18.32 -7.04
C LYS A 114 -15.51 18.30 -5.67
N ILE A 115 -15.68 19.38 -4.90
CA ILE A 115 -15.11 19.51 -3.55
C ILE A 115 -15.60 18.38 -2.64
N VAL A 116 -16.90 18.06 -2.69
CA VAL A 116 -17.50 16.98 -1.90
C VAL A 116 -16.93 15.63 -2.31
N LEU A 117 -16.83 15.33 -3.61
CA LEU A 117 -16.29 14.06 -4.11
C LEU A 117 -14.82 13.88 -3.73
N GLU A 118 -14.00 14.92 -3.83
CA GLU A 118 -12.60 14.89 -3.39
C GLU A 118 -12.50 14.65 -1.87
N ALA A 119 -13.34 15.31 -1.07
CA ALA A 119 -13.38 15.11 0.37
C ALA A 119 -13.83 13.69 0.76
N VAL A 120 -14.85 13.15 0.09
CA VAL A 120 -15.31 11.77 0.29
C VAL A 120 -14.22 10.77 -0.09
N GLN A 121 -13.52 10.99 -1.21
CA GLN A 121 -12.39 10.15 -1.61
C GLN A 121 -11.30 10.11 -0.54
N ILE A 122 -10.93 11.27 0.02
CA ILE A 122 -9.96 11.36 1.12
C ILE A 122 -10.46 10.60 2.36
N MET A 123 -11.75 10.72 2.70
CA MET A 123 -12.34 10.01 3.83
C MET A 123 -12.35 8.49 3.62
N LEU A 124 -12.71 8.00 2.44
CA LEU A 124 -12.67 6.58 2.09
C LEU A 124 -11.26 6.02 2.18
N PHE A 125 -10.26 6.77 1.69
CA PHE A 125 -8.85 6.39 1.84
C PHE A 125 -8.44 6.31 3.31
N ARG A 126 -8.78 7.32 4.13
CA ARG A 126 -8.47 7.32 5.57
C ARG A 126 -9.07 6.12 6.29
N LEU A 127 -10.34 5.82 6.01
CA LEU A 127 -11.02 4.67 6.60
C LEU A 127 -10.34 3.35 6.21
N ALA A 128 -10.01 3.18 4.93
CA ALA A 128 -9.30 1.99 4.47
C ALA A 128 -7.93 1.83 5.11
N LEU A 129 -7.17 2.92 5.26
CA LEU A 129 -5.89 2.92 5.95
C LEU A 129 -6.02 2.54 7.43
N GLN A 130 -7.03 3.07 8.12
CA GLN A 130 -7.32 2.75 9.51
C GLN A 130 -7.70 1.28 9.67
N MET A 131 -8.65 0.77 8.86
CA MET A 131 -9.04 -0.64 8.91
C MET A 131 -7.85 -1.58 8.69
N ALA A 132 -7.01 -1.27 7.70
CA ALA A 132 -5.81 -2.07 7.44
C ALA A 132 -4.77 -2.00 8.58
N ARG A 133 -4.79 -0.93 9.38
CA ARG A 133 -3.93 -0.77 10.56
C ARG A 133 -4.46 -1.63 11.70
N ASP A 134 -5.75 -1.54 11.98
CA ASP A 134 -6.42 -2.33 13.03
C ASP A 134 -6.24 -3.84 12.76
N ASP A 135 -6.47 -4.27 11.52
CA ASP A 135 -6.24 -5.66 11.07
C ASP A 135 -4.78 -6.14 11.26
N TYR A 136 -3.82 -5.22 11.17
CA TYR A 136 -2.41 -5.52 11.40
C TYR A 136 -2.10 -5.65 12.89
N GLU A 137 -2.62 -4.73 13.71
CA GLU A 137 -2.43 -4.74 15.17
C GLU A 137 -3.09 -5.97 15.80
N ASP A 138 -4.32 -6.31 15.39
CA ASP A 138 -5.03 -7.51 15.84
C ASP A 138 -4.29 -8.81 15.52
N ARG A 139 -3.70 -8.91 14.32
CA ARG A 139 -2.89 -10.07 13.95
C ARG A 139 -1.62 -10.18 14.79
N ARG A 140 -0.97 -9.05 15.07
CA ARG A 140 0.23 -8.99 15.90
C ARG A 140 -0.07 -9.36 17.35
N GLU A 141 -1.18 -8.88 17.89
CA GLU A 141 -1.61 -9.21 19.24
C GLU A 141 -1.92 -10.70 19.38
N ARG A 142 -2.71 -11.28 18.45
CA ARG A 142 -2.99 -12.72 18.44
C ARG A 142 -1.72 -13.56 18.33
N GLN A 143 -0.76 -13.13 17.51
CA GLN A 143 0.54 -13.80 17.42
C GLN A 143 1.31 -13.73 18.74
N ARG A 144 1.35 -12.57 19.40
CA ARG A 144 2.00 -12.38 20.70
C ARG A 144 1.38 -13.29 21.77
N GLN A 145 0.05 -13.30 21.87
CA GLN A 145 -0.69 -14.16 22.80
C GLN A 145 -0.42 -15.65 22.54
N GLY A 146 -0.42 -16.08 21.27
CA GLY A 146 -0.10 -17.45 20.89
C GLY A 146 1.34 -17.86 21.26
N ILE A 147 2.31 -16.96 21.08
CA ILE A 147 3.70 -17.17 21.49
C ILE A 147 3.80 -17.28 23.02
N GLU A 148 3.10 -16.41 23.76
CA GLU A 148 3.10 -16.42 25.22
C GLU A 148 2.49 -17.70 25.78
N LEU A 149 1.35 -18.14 25.26
CA LEU A 149 0.73 -19.43 25.59
C LEU A 149 1.66 -20.61 25.27
N ALA A 150 2.34 -20.58 24.13
CA ALA A 150 3.31 -21.62 23.75
C ALA A 150 4.56 -21.63 24.64
N ARG A 151 5.00 -20.46 25.14
CA ARG A 151 6.10 -20.33 26.11
C ARG A 151 5.70 -20.88 27.48
N GLN A 152 4.52 -20.52 27.98
CA GLN A 152 3.98 -21.05 29.24
C GLN A 152 3.79 -22.57 29.19
N ALA A 153 3.38 -23.10 28.03
CA ALA A 153 3.26 -24.54 27.80
C ALA A 153 4.60 -25.26 27.54
N GLY A 154 5.74 -24.58 27.60
CA GLY A 154 7.08 -25.16 27.39
C GLY A 154 7.38 -25.61 25.95
N ARG A 155 6.54 -25.26 24.98
CA ARG A 155 6.65 -25.70 23.56
C ARG A 155 7.40 -24.70 22.67
N TYR A 156 7.75 -23.53 23.18
CA TYR A 156 8.39 -22.48 22.40
C TYR A 156 9.89 -22.77 22.21
N LYS A 157 10.24 -23.50 21.15
CA LYS A 157 11.62 -23.59 20.66
C LYS A 157 11.90 -22.37 19.79
N GLY A 158 12.59 -21.38 20.34
CA GLY A 158 13.12 -20.26 19.55
C GLY A 158 13.98 -20.77 18.39
N ARG A 159 13.94 -20.09 17.25
CA ARG A 159 14.87 -20.35 16.14
C ARG A 159 16.27 -19.91 16.59
N TYR A 160 17.19 -20.88 16.70
CA TYR A 160 18.64 -20.64 16.68
C TYR A 160 19.10 -20.34 15.26
#